data_AF-A0AAU2K2E6-F1
#
_entry.id   AF-A0AAU2K2E6-F1
#
_cell.length_a   1.000
_cell.length_b   1.000
_cell.length_c   1.000
_cell.angle_alpha   90.00
_cell.angle_beta   90.00
_cell.angle_gamma   90.00
#
_symmetry.space_group_name_H-M   'P 1'
#
loop_
_entity.id
_entity.type
_entity.pdbx_description
1 polymer ?
#
loop_
_entity_poly.entity_id
_entity_poly.type
_entity_poly.pdbx_seq_one_letter_code
_entity_poly.pdbx_strand_id
1 'polypeptide(L)'
;MSATEHVLDHVYKLLFEELRLCGCGNPEDAYGLVREVLALAPFHEDPEAVHTLIGHPGACHFILSALTNVDLIEHAGRIGGSWLTPKGEWFREAMRAVEIDDLEREDANVGLPHDGGECTTACWRVPIAGAVT
;
A
#
# COMPACT_ATOMS: atom_id res chain seq x y z
N MET A 1 15.35 -5.84 16.84
CA MET A 1 14.67 -5.25 15.68
C MET A 1 13.27 -4.90 16.12
N SER A 2 12.89 -3.62 16.05
CA SER A 2 11.58 -3.16 16.54
C SER A 2 10.50 -3.49 15.49
N ALA A 3 9.24 -3.66 15.88
CA ALA A 3 8.16 -3.99 14.95
C ALA A 3 8.01 -2.95 13.82
N THR A 4 8.39 -1.68 14.06
CA THR A 4 8.37 -0.58 13.10
C THR A 4 9.42 -0.74 11.99
N GLU A 5 10.58 -1.32 12.31
CA GLU A 5 11.68 -1.56 11.36
C GLU A 5 11.20 -2.45 10.19
N HIS A 6 10.42 -3.49 10.49
CA HIS A 6 9.82 -4.34 9.46
C HIS A 6 8.75 -3.63 8.61
N VAL A 7 8.01 -2.68 9.19
CA VAL A 7 6.94 -1.98 8.46
C VAL A 7 7.53 -1.13 7.33
N LEU A 8 8.59 -0.37 7.62
CA LEU A 8 9.26 0.48 6.64
C LEU A 8 9.85 -0.34 5.49
N ASP A 9 10.51 -1.47 5.78
CA ASP A 9 11.05 -2.36 4.74
C ASP A 9 9.97 -2.86 3.77
N HIS A 10 8.82 -3.29 4.31
CA HIS A 10 7.70 -3.77 3.49
C HIS A 10 7.07 -2.65 2.65
N VAL A 11 6.91 -1.45 3.22
CA VAL A 11 6.42 -0.27 2.48
C VAL A 11 7.39 0.15 1.39
N TYR A 12 8.69 0.17 1.68
CA TYR A 12 9.73 0.45 0.70
C TYR A 12 9.68 -0.54 -0.46
N LYS A 13 9.67 -1.83 -0.17
CA LYS A 13 9.56 -2.89 -1.20
C LYS A 13 8.33 -2.69 -2.09
N LEU A 14 7.17 -2.40 -1.49
CA LEU A 14 5.95 -2.17 -2.25
C LEU A 14 6.11 -1.00 -3.24
N LEU A 15 6.56 0.16 -2.77
CA LEU A 15 6.62 1.37 -3.60
C LEU A 15 7.66 1.25 -4.71
N PHE A 16 8.88 0.82 -4.36
CA PHE A 16 10.02 0.91 -5.27
C PHE A 16 10.26 -0.37 -6.08
N GLU A 17 9.95 -1.55 -5.55
CA GLU A 17 10.16 -2.82 -6.26
C GLU A 17 8.89 -3.36 -6.93
N GLU A 18 7.76 -3.33 -6.25
CA GLU A 18 6.52 -3.94 -6.76
C GLU A 18 5.75 -2.96 -7.65
N LEU A 19 5.47 -1.75 -7.16
CA LEU A 19 4.83 -0.66 -7.92
C LEU A 19 5.79 0.05 -8.87
N ARG A 20 7.10 -0.20 -8.75
CA ARG A 20 8.16 0.34 -9.62
C ARG A 20 8.16 1.87 -9.69
N LEU A 21 7.80 2.55 -8.61
CA LEU A 21 7.95 4.00 -8.52
C LEU A 21 9.45 4.32 -8.52
N CYS A 22 9.89 5.19 -9.43
CA CYS A 22 11.32 5.52 -9.57
C CYS A 22 11.91 6.32 -8.39
N GLY A 23 11.08 6.79 -7.45
CA GLY A 23 11.45 7.79 -6.43
C GLY A 23 11.69 9.20 -6.99
N CYS A 24 11.53 9.37 -8.30
CA CYS A 24 11.70 10.64 -9.00
C CYS A 24 10.36 11.38 -9.15
N GLY A 25 10.40 12.71 -9.21
CA GLY A 25 9.18 13.53 -9.30
C GLY A 25 8.64 13.90 -7.92
N ASN A 26 7.39 13.53 -7.64
CA ASN A 26 6.75 13.74 -6.33
C ASN A 26 6.38 12.39 -5.68
N PRO A 27 7.33 11.73 -4.99
CA PRO A 27 7.08 10.44 -4.33
C PRO A 27 6.07 10.54 -3.18
N GLU A 28 6.01 11.70 -2.50
CA GLU A 28 5.04 11.97 -1.43
C GLU A 28 3.59 11.92 -1.97
N ASP A 29 3.32 12.60 -3.09
CA ASP A 29 1.98 12.55 -3.71
C ASP A 29 1.63 11.13 -4.19
N ALA A 30 2.60 10.39 -4.73
CA ALA A 30 2.37 9.02 -5.18
C ALA A 30 2.07 8.07 -4.01
N TYR A 31 2.81 8.22 -2.91
CA TYR A 31 2.56 7.51 -1.66
C TYR A 31 1.19 7.86 -1.09
N GLY A 32 0.87 9.16 -1.03
CA GLY A 32 -0.41 9.69 -0.55
C GLY A 32 -1.57 9.13 -1.36
N LEU A 33 -1.46 9.10 -2.68
CA LEU A 33 -2.48 8.53 -3.55
C LEU A 33 -2.71 7.05 -3.27
N VAL A 34 -1.66 6.23 -3.14
CA VAL A 34 -1.82 4.80 -2.81
C VAL A 34 -2.48 4.65 -1.45
N ARG A 35 -2.01 5.37 -0.44
CA ARG A 35 -2.57 5.35 0.93
C ARG A 35 -4.05 5.69 0.93
N GLU A 36 -4.43 6.79 0.27
CA GLU A 36 -5.80 7.29 0.24
C GLU A 36 -6.73 6.39 -0.56
N VAL A 37 -6.27 5.83 -1.69
CA VAL A 37 -7.06 4.84 -2.44
C VAL A 37 -7.33 3.60 -1.59
N LEU A 38 -6.33 3.05 -0.90
CA LEU A 38 -6.54 1.87 -0.02
C LEU A 38 -7.50 2.19 1.15
N ALA A 39 -7.49 3.43 1.65
CA ALA A 39 -8.39 3.87 2.71
C ALA A 39 -9.87 3.93 2.30
N LEU A 40 -10.16 4.06 1.00
CA LEU A 40 -11.52 4.05 0.45
C LEU A 40 -12.10 2.65 0.22
N ALA A 41 -11.32 1.60 0.47
CA ALA A 41 -11.81 0.24 0.28
C ALA A 41 -12.82 -0.17 1.38
N PRO A 42 -13.89 -0.91 1.04
CA PRO A 42 -14.15 -1.48 -0.29
C PRO A 42 -14.79 -0.47 -1.28
N PHE A 43 -14.33 -0.46 -2.54
CA PHE A 43 -14.64 0.61 -3.50
C PHE A 43 -16.08 0.61 -4.01
N HIS A 44 -16.82 -0.48 -3.80
CA HIS A 44 -18.22 -0.57 -4.21
C HIS A 44 -19.17 0.18 -3.27
N GLU A 45 -18.72 0.56 -2.07
CA GLU A 45 -19.51 1.37 -1.15
C GLU A 45 -19.54 2.84 -1.58
N ASP A 46 -18.43 3.37 -2.10
CA ASP A 46 -18.32 4.72 -2.63
C ASP A 46 -17.38 4.79 -3.85
N PRO A 47 -17.85 4.35 -5.03
CA PRO A 47 -17.05 4.40 -6.25
C PRO A 47 -16.76 5.85 -6.71
N GLU A 48 -17.60 6.82 -6.33
CA GLU A 48 -17.43 8.23 -6.70
C GLU A 48 -16.25 8.86 -5.96
N ALA A 49 -16.03 8.51 -4.69
CA ALA A 49 -14.85 8.94 -3.96
C ALA A 49 -13.54 8.47 -4.63
N VAL A 50 -13.48 7.22 -5.08
CA VAL A 50 -12.30 6.69 -5.79
C VAL A 50 -12.08 7.44 -7.11
N HIS A 51 -13.15 7.68 -7.87
CA HIS A 51 -13.07 8.45 -9.11
C HIS A 51 -12.70 9.92 -8.88
N THR A 52 -13.15 10.53 -7.78
CA THR A 52 -12.82 11.91 -7.43
C THR A 52 -11.35 12.05 -7.05
N LEU A 53 -10.85 11.10 -6.25
CA LEU A 53 -9.46 11.08 -5.80
C LEU A 53 -8.49 10.89 -6.97
N ILE A 54 -8.76 9.91 -7.84
CA ILE A 54 -7.87 9.59 -8.98
C ILE A 54 -8.13 10.54 -10.18
N GLY A 55 -9.35 11.03 -10.32
CA GLY A 55 -9.80 11.90 -11.40
C GLY A 55 -10.12 11.12 -12.68
N HIS A 56 -9.21 11.17 -13.67
CA HIS A 56 -9.51 10.74 -15.03
C HIS A 56 -9.90 9.24 -15.10
N PRO A 57 -10.95 8.83 -15.86
CA PRO A 57 -11.38 7.43 -15.92
C PRO A 57 -10.28 6.46 -16.37
N GLY A 58 -9.46 6.86 -17.34
CA GLY A 58 -8.30 6.08 -17.78
C GLY A 58 -7.23 5.92 -16.69
N ALA A 59 -7.05 6.94 -15.85
CA ALA A 59 -6.14 6.87 -14.72
C ALA A 59 -6.68 5.93 -13.64
N CYS A 60 -8.00 5.93 -13.39
CA CYS A 60 -8.64 4.98 -12.48
C CYS A 60 -8.37 3.53 -12.90
N HIS A 61 -8.58 3.20 -14.18
CA HIS A 61 -8.28 1.86 -14.67
C HIS A 61 -6.80 1.50 -14.51
N PHE A 62 -5.89 2.41 -14.86
CA PHE A 62 -4.46 2.18 -14.75
C PHE A 62 -4.01 1.95 -13.30
N ILE A 63 -4.39 2.86 -12.39
CA ILE A 63 -4.00 2.81 -10.97
C ILE A 63 -4.58 1.57 -10.31
N LEU A 64 -5.88 1.32 -10.47
CA LEU A 64 -6.49 0.16 -9.84
C LEU A 64 -5.92 -1.15 -10.41
N SER A 65 -5.59 -1.22 -11.71
CA SER A 65 -4.91 -2.38 -12.27
C SER A 65 -3.49 -2.56 -11.71
N ALA A 66 -2.76 -1.49 -11.46
CA ALA A 66 -1.46 -1.57 -10.80
C ALA A 66 -1.59 -2.13 -9.37
N LEU A 67 -2.60 -1.70 -8.61
CA LEU A 67 -2.88 -2.22 -7.27
C LEU A 67 -3.31 -3.70 -7.29
N THR A 68 -4.08 -4.13 -8.31
CA THR A 68 -4.41 -5.55 -8.50
C THR A 68 -3.17 -6.37 -8.83
N ASN A 69 -2.28 -5.87 -9.69
CA ASN A 69 -1.07 -6.60 -10.12
C ASN A 69 -0.08 -6.86 -8.98
N VAL A 70 -0.09 -6.03 -7.93
CA VAL A 70 0.75 -6.20 -6.74
C VAL A 70 -0.01 -6.81 -5.55
N ASP A 71 -1.20 -7.37 -5.81
CA ASP A 71 -2.03 -8.10 -4.86
C ASP A 71 -2.49 -7.25 -3.66
N LEU A 72 -2.76 -5.94 -3.85
CA LEU A 72 -3.35 -5.10 -2.81
C LEU A 72 -4.89 -5.13 -2.85
N ILE A 73 -5.46 -5.29 -4.05
CA ILE A 73 -6.91 -5.34 -4.25
C ILE A 73 -7.30 -6.50 -5.16
N GLU A 74 -8.49 -7.06 -4.94
CA GLU A 74 -9.14 -8.05 -5.82
C GLU A 74 -10.48 -7.50 -6.32
N HIS A 75 -10.95 -7.92 -7.50
CA HIS A 75 -12.18 -7.42 -8.12
C HIS A 75 -13.18 -8.53 -8.52
N ALA A 76 -14.48 -8.35 -8.22
CA ALA A 76 -15.57 -9.27 -8.62
C ALA A 76 -16.07 -9.08 -10.07
N GLY A 77 -15.16 -8.78 -11.00
CA GLY A 77 -15.45 -8.68 -12.45
C GLY A 77 -15.57 -7.27 -13.02
N ARG A 78 -15.57 -6.22 -12.18
CA ARG A 78 -15.28 -4.84 -12.60
C ARG A 78 -14.35 -4.20 -11.59
N ILE A 79 -13.45 -3.36 -12.08
CA ILE A 79 -12.40 -2.76 -11.25
C ILE A 79 -12.95 -1.80 -10.16
N GLY A 80 -14.12 -1.19 -10.40
CA GLY A 80 -14.82 -0.39 -9.37
C GLY A 80 -15.51 -1.23 -8.29
N GLY A 81 -15.59 -2.55 -8.45
CA GLY A 81 -16.14 -3.49 -7.47
C GLY A 81 -15.06 -4.14 -6.60
N SER A 82 -13.91 -3.49 -6.43
CA SER A 82 -12.75 -4.11 -5.75
C SER A 82 -12.81 -3.97 -4.23
N TRP A 83 -12.14 -4.89 -3.54
CA TRP A 83 -11.90 -4.87 -2.09
C TRP A 83 -10.42 -5.20 -1.81
N LEU A 84 -9.98 -5.03 -0.56
CA LEU A 84 -8.61 -5.32 -0.15
C LEU A 84 -8.37 -6.83 -0.06
N THR A 85 -7.19 -7.26 -0.49
CA THR A 85 -6.65 -8.58 -0.12
C THR A 85 -6.11 -8.53 1.33
N PRO A 86 -5.70 -9.66 1.94
CA PRO A 86 -4.99 -9.62 3.22
C PRO A 86 -3.73 -8.74 3.19
N LYS A 87 -2.98 -8.77 2.08
CA LYS A 87 -1.83 -7.90 1.86
C LYS A 87 -2.26 -6.43 1.80
N GLY A 88 -3.33 -6.12 1.08
CA GLY A 88 -3.91 -4.77 1.01
C GLY A 88 -4.38 -4.22 2.36
N GLU A 89 -5.03 -5.04 3.18
CA GLU A 89 -5.45 -4.66 4.53
C GLU A 89 -4.24 -4.33 5.41
N TRP A 90 -3.19 -5.15 5.34
CA TRP A 90 -1.95 -4.88 6.07
C TRP A 90 -1.32 -3.57 5.62
N PHE A 91 -1.23 -3.30 4.32
CA PHE A 91 -0.67 -2.05 3.81
C PHE A 91 -1.53 -0.83 4.14
N ARG A 92 -2.86 -0.95 4.17
CA ARG A 92 -3.74 0.14 4.60
C ARG A 92 -3.41 0.59 6.03
N GLU A 93 -3.21 -0.36 6.95
CA GLU A 93 -2.86 -0.02 8.33
C GLU A 93 -1.40 0.41 8.47
N ALA A 94 -0.47 -0.25 7.76
CA ALA A 94 0.95 0.11 7.76
C ALA A 94 1.18 1.55 7.29
N MET A 95 0.56 1.94 6.17
CA MET A 95 0.71 3.29 5.59
C MET A 95 -0.03 4.38 6.38
N ARG A 96 -0.90 4.02 7.34
CA ARG A 96 -1.45 4.97 8.32
C ARG A 96 -0.53 5.20 9.51
N ALA A 97 0.40 4.28 9.75
CA ALA A 97 1.29 4.28 10.91
C ALA A 97 2.67 4.86 10.61
N VAL A 98 3.01 5.07 9.33
CA VAL A 98 4.28 5.63 8.86
C VAL A 98 4.02 6.72 7.85
N GLU A 99 4.87 7.74 7.79
CA GLU A 99 4.86 8.75 6.73
C GLU A 99 5.95 8.47 5.69
N ILE A 100 5.86 9.07 4.50
CA ILE A 100 6.88 8.90 3.46
C ILE A 100 8.26 9.36 3.96
N ASP A 101 8.31 10.41 4.76
CA ASP A 101 9.55 10.94 5.35
C ASP A 101 10.28 9.86 6.16
N ASP A 102 9.56 8.96 6.83
CA ASP A 102 10.16 7.88 7.61
C ASP A 102 10.96 6.90 6.74
N LEU A 103 10.63 6.79 5.45
CA LEU A 103 11.37 5.98 4.47
C LEU A 103 12.65 6.67 3.98
N GLU A 104 12.67 8.00 3.97
CA GLU A 104 13.76 8.81 3.43
C GLU A 104 14.78 9.25 4.49
N ARG A 105 14.49 9.00 5.77
CA ARG A 105 15.39 9.29 6.89
C ARG A 105 16.74 8.58 6.73
N GLU A 106 17.82 9.35 6.85
CA GLU A 106 19.20 8.82 6.78
C GLU A 106 19.50 7.74 7.84
N ASP A 107 18.80 7.77 8.98
CA ASP A 107 18.96 6.82 10.09
C ASP A 107 17.98 5.63 10.06
N ALA A 108 17.02 5.60 9.13
CA ALA A 108 16.01 4.56 9.08
C ALA A 108 16.55 3.20 8.62
N ASN A 109 17.72 3.16 7.96
CA ASN A 109 18.37 1.95 7.46
C ASN A 109 17.38 0.99 6.76
N VAL A 110 16.52 1.55 5.91
CA VAL A 110 15.44 0.82 5.24
C VAL A 110 16.03 -0.15 4.23
N GLY A 111 15.71 -1.42 4.38
CA GLY A 111 16.20 -2.52 3.55
C GLY A 111 15.08 -3.27 2.84
N LEU A 112 15.43 -4.42 2.28
CA LEU A 112 14.42 -5.36 1.83
C LEU A 112 13.91 -6.18 3.01
N PRO A 113 12.60 -6.44 3.10
CA PRO A 113 12.05 -7.26 4.17
C PRO A 113 12.70 -8.64 4.14
N HIS A 114 13.00 -9.17 5.34
CA HIS A 114 13.64 -10.48 5.52
C HIS A 114 15.01 -10.58 4.84
N ASP A 115 15.80 -9.50 4.81
CA ASP A 115 17.11 -9.44 4.15
C ASP A 115 17.05 -9.85 2.66
N GLY A 116 15.94 -9.55 2.00
CA GLY A 116 15.68 -9.92 0.60
C GLY A 116 15.01 -11.30 0.40
N GLY A 117 14.63 -11.97 1.48
CA GLY A 117 13.84 -13.20 1.44
C GLY A 117 12.39 -12.98 0.97
N GLU A 118 11.70 -14.09 0.66
CA GLU A 118 10.28 -14.04 0.28
C GLU A 118 9.39 -13.79 1.49
N CYS A 119 8.41 -12.90 1.32
CA CYS A 119 7.36 -12.71 2.31
C CYS A 119 6.41 -13.91 2.31
N THR A 120 5.88 -14.25 3.48
CA THR A 120 4.89 -15.33 3.63
C THR A 120 3.53 -14.75 3.97
N THR A 121 2.48 -15.58 3.94
CA THR A 121 1.13 -15.17 4.38
C THR A 121 1.07 -14.73 5.85
N ALA A 122 2.06 -15.09 6.67
CA ALA A 122 2.17 -14.61 8.04
C ALA A 122 2.51 -13.11 8.13
N CYS A 123 3.25 -12.58 7.13
CA CYS A 123 3.62 -11.16 7.07
C CYS A 123 2.40 -10.26 6.87
N TRP A 124 1.35 -10.77 6.23
CA TRP A 124 0.17 -10.02 5.82
C TRP A 124 -1.01 -10.15 6.80
N ARG A 125 -0.74 -10.59 8.03
CA ARG A 125 -1.78 -10.62 9.08
C ARG A 125 -1.88 -9.26 9.73
N VAL A 126 -3.02 -8.60 9.58
CA VAL A 126 -3.32 -7.38 10.33
C VAL A 126 -3.34 -7.71 11.84
N PRO A 127 -2.64 -6.97 12.71
CA PRO A 127 -2.73 -7.16 14.14
C PRO A 127 -4.16 -6.93 14.63
N ILE A 128 -4.69 -7.85 15.45
CA ILE A 128 -5.98 -7.65 16.10
C ILE A 128 -5.81 -6.52 17.13
N ALA A 129 -6.66 -5.49 17.05
CA ALA A 129 -6.64 -4.35 17.97
C ALA A 129 -6.57 -4.83 19.44
N GLY A 130 -5.51 -4.43 20.14
CA GLY A 130 -5.23 -4.82 21.53
C GLY A 130 -3.94 -5.62 21.77
N ALA A 131 -3.14 -5.91 20.74
CA ALA A 131 -1.92 -6.73 20.85
C ALA A 131 -0.59 -5.94 20.88
N VAL A 132 -0.62 -4.62 21.06
CA VAL A 132 0.60 -3.81 21.22
C VAL A 132 0.62 -3.25 22.65
N THR A 133 1.28 -3.99 23.54
CA THR A 133 1.77 -3.48 24.85
C THR A 133 3.25 -3.23 24.76
#